data_AF-R7SET3-F1
#
_entry.id   AF-R7SET3-F1
#
_cell.length_a   1.000
_cell.length_b   1.000
_cell.length_c   1.000
_cell.angle_alpha   90.00
_cell.angle_beta   90.00
_cell.angle_gamma   90.00
#
_symmetry.space_group_name_H-M   'P 1'
#
loop_
_entity.id
_entity.type
_entity.pdbx_description
1 polymer ?
#
loop_
_entity_poly.entity_id
_entity_poly.type
_entity_poly.pdbx_seq_one_letter_code
_entity_poly.pdbx_strand_id
1 'polypeptide(L)'
;IISAHPHTSSYTLDVPEDSHIHPTFHVSQLKMHIPNDDALFPGRSRAEPEPIITESGSQEWFIDKILDRRKCGRGWQYKVRWKDEDARADRWLPGSEVEDCEALDHFLR
;
A
#
# COMPACT_ATOMS: atom_id res chain seq x y z
N ILE A 1 14.79 -12.65 5.01
CA ILE A 1 15.91 -12.89 4.07
C ILE A 1 15.52 -14.09 3.24
N ILE A 2 15.46 -13.94 1.91
CA ILE A 2 15.10 -15.01 0.98
C ILE A 2 16.34 -15.84 0.62
N SER A 3 17.47 -15.17 0.37
CA SER A 3 18.72 -15.86 0.03
C SER A 3 19.94 -15.09 0.52
N ALA A 4 21.02 -15.81 0.77
CA ALA A 4 22.31 -15.26 1.17
C ALA A 4 23.37 -15.66 0.15
N HIS A 5 24.23 -14.70 -0.21
CA HIS A 5 25.35 -14.87 -1.12
C HIS A 5 26.66 -14.52 -0.38
N PRO A 6 27.25 -15.46 0.39
CA PRO A 6 28.37 -15.18 1.26
C PRO A 6 29.62 -14.68 0.52
N HIS A 7 29.88 -15.20 -0.69
CA HIS A 7 31.02 -14.80 -1.52
C HIS A 7 31.04 -13.29 -1.81
N THR A 8 29.87 -12.68 -1.99
CA THR A 8 29.71 -11.25 -2.27
C THR A 8 29.14 -10.48 -1.09
N SER A 9 29.06 -11.11 0.10
CA SER A 9 28.46 -10.53 1.31
C SER A 9 27.10 -9.84 1.05
N SER A 10 26.27 -10.44 0.19
CA SER A 10 25.00 -9.86 -0.27
C SER A 10 23.82 -10.73 0.14
N TYR A 11 22.69 -10.09 0.43
CA TYR A 11 21.45 -10.75 0.86
C TYR A 11 20.27 -10.28 0.03
N THR A 12 19.41 -11.21 -0.38
CA THR A 12 18.13 -10.89 -1.00
C THR A 12 17.05 -10.86 0.07
N LEU A 13 16.39 -9.72 0.20
CA LEU A 13 15.30 -9.50 1.14
C LEU A 13 13.96 -9.81 0.49
N ASP A 14 12.99 -10.14 1.34
CA ASP A 14 11.59 -10.20 0.94
C ASP A 14 11.05 -8.78 1.02
N VAL A 15 10.89 -8.15 -0.13
CA VAL A 15 10.51 -6.75 -0.26
C VAL A 15 9.16 -6.71 -0.98
N PRO A 16 8.22 -5.84 -0.56
CA PRO A 16 6.93 -5.69 -1.23
C PRO A 16 7.07 -5.45 -2.74
N GLU A 17 6.17 -6.04 -3.54
CA GLU A 17 6.23 -5.97 -5.01
C GLU A 17 6.10 -4.54 -5.56
N ASP A 18 5.41 -3.67 -4.81
CA ASP A 18 5.19 -2.25 -5.11
C ASP A 18 6.39 -1.35 -4.77
N SER A 19 7.42 -1.89 -4.12
CA SER A 19 8.60 -1.12 -3.71
C SER A 19 9.45 -0.62 -4.90
N HIS A 20 9.35 -1.27 -6.06
CA HIS A 20 10.16 -0.99 -7.26
C HIS A 20 11.69 -0.90 -7.01
N ILE A 21 12.21 -1.53 -5.94
CA ILE A 21 13.64 -1.58 -5.63
C ILE A 21 14.22 -2.97 -5.89
N HIS A 22 15.52 -3.01 -6.22
CA HIS A 22 16.22 -4.28 -6.35
C HIS A 22 16.35 -4.94 -4.96
N PRO A 23 15.86 -6.18 -4.77
CA PRO A 23 15.73 -6.78 -3.43
C PRO A 23 17.05 -7.29 -2.85
N THR A 24 18.14 -7.28 -3.63
CA THR A 24 19.45 -7.76 -3.17
C THR A 24 20.35 -6.59 -2.79
N PHE A 25 20.87 -6.62 -1.56
CA PHE A 25 21.69 -5.58 -0.97
C PHE A 25 22.98 -6.17 -0.40
N HIS A 26 24.08 -5.40 -0.47
CA HIS A 26 25.31 -5.74 0.24
C HIS A 26 25.14 -5.50 1.75
N VAL A 27 25.80 -6.30 2.59
CA VAL A 27 25.69 -6.25 4.06
C VAL A 27 25.94 -4.85 4.65
N SER A 28 26.81 -4.05 4.03
CA SER A 28 27.09 -2.67 4.47
C SER A 28 25.92 -1.69 4.33
N GLN A 29 24.93 -2.02 3.50
CA GLN A 29 23.71 -1.23 3.32
C GLN A 29 22.59 -1.66 4.28
N LEU A 30 22.75 -2.82 4.91
CA LEU A 30 21.75 -3.39 5.80
C LEU A 30 22.05 -2.98 7.24
N LYS A 31 20.98 -2.71 7.98
CA LYS A 31 21.01 -2.54 9.43
C LYS A 31 19.96 -3.44 10.04
N MET A 32 20.23 -3.91 11.25
CA MET A 32 19.25 -4.64 12.03
C MET A 32 18.01 -3.76 12.22
N HIS A 33 16.84 -4.31 11.90
CA HIS A 33 15.58 -3.64 12.16
C HIS A 33 15.34 -3.59 13.67
N ILE A 34 15.16 -2.38 14.19
CA ILE A 34 14.76 -2.14 15.57
C ILE A 34 13.30 -1.68 15.49
N PRO A 35 12.34 -2.41 16.08
CA PRO A 35 10.94 -2.01 16.05
C PRO A 35 10.75 -0.64 16.71
N ASN A 36 9.71 0.08 16.29
CA ASN A 36 9.39 1.36 16.90
C ASN A 36 9.00 1.18 18.37
N ASP A 37 9.45 2.09 19.22
CA ASP A 37 8.92 2.24 20.58
C ASP A 37 7.81 3.29 20.54
N ASP A 38 6.55 2.85 20.61
CA ASP A 38 5.39 3.73 20.49
C ASP A 38 5.22 4.68 21.68
N ALA A 39 5.78 4.35 22.85
CA ALA A 39 5.75 5.22 24.02
C ALA A 39 6.73 6.40 23.86
N LEU A 40 7.90 6.15 23.26
CA LEU A 40 8.92 7.17 23.03
C LEU A 40 8.74 7.92 21.70
N PHE A 41 8.21 7.26 20.67
CA PHE A 41 8.06 7.80 19.33
C PHE A 41 6.65 7.52 18.75
N PRO A 42 5.59 8.05 19.37
CA PRO A 42 4.21 7.80 18.93
C PRO A 42 3.90 8.32 17.52
N GLY A 43 4.70 9.25 16.99
CA GLY A 43 4.55 9.76 15.63
C GLY A 43 5.26 8.94 14.53
N ARG A 44 5.96 7.85 14.89
CA ARG A 44 6.64 6.99 13.91
C ARG A 44 5.77 5.83 13.45
N SER A 45 4.92 5.30 14.33
CA SER A 45 3.86 4.38 13.96
C SER A 45 2.67 5.20 13.45
N ARG A 46 2.18 4.83 12.27
CA ARG A 46 0.93 5.36 11.76
C ARG A 46 -0.13 4.32 12.05
N ALA A 47 -1.19 4.71 12.76
CA ALA A 47 -2.35 3.84 12.90
C ALA A 47 -2.96 3.65 11.52
N GLU A 48 -3.07 2.40 11.07
CA GLU A 48 -3.88 2.09 9.90
C GLU A 48 -5.35 2.40 10.21
N PRO A 49 -6.11 2.92 9.25
CA PRO A 49 -7.51 3.24 9.46
C PRO A 49 -8.28 1.96 9.71
N GLU A 50 -9.16 1.99 10.72
CA GLU A 50 -10.00 0.85 11.06
C GLU A 50 -10.91 0.49 9.87
N PRO A 51 -10.94 -0.79 9.44
CA PRO A 51 -11.84 -1.21 8.39
C PRO A 51 -13.29 -1.24 8.91
N ILE A 52 -14.21 -0.92 8.02
CA ILE A 52 -15.63 -1.18 8.18
C ILE A 52 -15.86 -2.65 7.87
N ILE A 53 -16.60 -3.35 8.73
CA ILE A 53 -17.01 -4.73 8.47
C ILE A 53 -18.42 -4.66 7.86
N THR A 54 -18.57 -5.15 6.64
CA THR A 54 -19.87 -5.25 5.97
C THR A 54 -20.70 -6.40 6.53
N GLU A 55 -22.00 -6.44 6.17
CA GLU A 55 -22.88 -7.56 6.52
C GLU A 55 -22.41 -8.92 5.99
N SER A 56 -21.62 -8.92 4.90
CA SER A 56 -21.00 -10.12 4.33
C SER A 56 -19.69 -10.51 5.02
N GLY A 57 -19.20 -9.69 5.96
CA GLY A 57 -17.94 -9.88 6.68
C GLY A 57 -16.70 -9.40 5.92
N SER A 58 -16.85 -8.70 4.80
CA SER A 58 -15.72 -8.06 4.10
C SER A 58 -15.24 -6.81 4.84
N GLN A 59 -13.94 -6.55 4.77
CA GLN A 59 -13.32 -5.32 5.26
C GLN A 59 -13.31 -4.27 4.15
N GLU A 60 -13.87 -3.10 4.43
CA GLU A 60 -13.93 -1.97 3.50
C GLU A 60 -13.40 -0.69 4.16
N TRP A 61 -12.85 0.22 3.36
CA TRP A 61 -12.32 1.50 3.82
C TRP A 61 -13.00 2.65 3.07
N PHE A 62 -13.19 3.77 3.76
CA PHE A 62 -13.79 4.95 3.13
C PHE A 62 -12.85 5.56 2.09
N ILE A 63 -13.38 5.74 0.88
CA ILE A 63 -12.71 6.48 -0.18
C ILE A 63 -13.04 7.97 -0.03
N ASP A 64 -12.01 8.82 0.02
CA ASP A 64 -12.15 10.28 -0.01
C ASP A 64 -12.47 10.76 -1.43
N LYS A 65 -11.65 10.34 -2.41
CA LYS A 65 -11.83 10.71 -3.82
C LYS A 65 -11.08 9.81 -4.79
N ILE A 66 -11.52 9.82 -6.04
CA ILE A 66 -10.77 9.28 -7.17
C ILE A 66 -9.87 10.37 -7.75
N LEU A 67 -8.59 10.05 -7.91
CA LEU A 67 -7.55 10.98 -8.40
C LEU A 67 -7.31 10.86 -9.90
N ASP A 68 -7.44 9.66 -10.45
CA ASP A 68 -7.11 9.37 -11.85
C ASP A 68 -7.78 8.07 -12.32
N ARG A 69 -7.83 7.86 -13.64
CA ARG A 69 -8.35 6.65 -14.28
C ARG A 69 -7.43 6.18 -15.42
N ARG A 70 -7.13 4.88 -15.47
CA ARG A 70 -6.35 4.27 -16.56
C ARG A 70 -7.04 3.03 -17.14
N LYS A 71 -6.82 2.78 -18.43
CA LYS A 71 -7.26 1.54 -19.07
C LYS A 71 -6.23 0.43 -18.77
N CYS A 72 -6.69 -0.70 -18.22
CA CYS A 72 -5.85 -1.84 -17.92
C CYS A 72 -6.54 -3.13 -18.40
N GLY A 73 -5.97 -3.78 -19.41
CA GLY A 73 -6.57 -4.95 -20.05
C GLY A 73 -7.95 -4.65 -20.64
N ARG A 74 -8.96 -5.42 -20.21
CA ARG A 74 -10.36 -5.28 -20.66
C ARG A 74 -11.17 -4.25 -19.87
N GLY A 75 -10.62 -3.67 -18.80
CA GLY A 75 -11.36 -2.81 -17.87
C GLY A 75 -10.66 -1.48 -17.59
N TRP A 76 -11.29 -0.72 -16.69
CA TRP A 76 -10.75 0.51 -16.12
C TRP A 76 -10.23 0.24 -14.71
N GLN A 77 -9.14 0.93 -14.36
CA GLN A 77 -8.66 1.05 -13.00
C GLN A 77 -8.72 2.51 -12.58
N TYR A 78 -8.96 2.72 -11.29
CA TYR A 78 -9.13 4.03 -10.69
C TYR A 78 -8.11 4.22 -9.57
N LYS A 79 -7.45 5.37 -9.54
CA LYS A 79 -6.49 5.71 -8.50
C LYS A 79 -7.27 6.32 -7.33
N VAL A 80 -7.28 5.62 -6.21
CA VAL A 80 -8.09 5.93 -5.03
C VAL A 80 -7.25 6.65 -3.98
N ARG A 81 -7.80 7.74 -3.43
CA ARG A 81 -7.37 8.36 -2.17
C ARG A 81 -8.31 7.90 -1.08
N TRP A 82 -7.80 7.21 -0.07
CA TRP A 82 -8.59 6.83 1.11
C TRP A 82 -8.78 8.03 2.04
N LYS A 83 -9.85 7.98 2.84
CA LYS A 83 -10.13 8.98 3.87
C LYS A 83 -9.10 8.89 4.99
N ASP A 84 -8.64 10.04 5.45
CA ASP A 84 -7.61 10.18 6.50
C ASP A 84 -6.25 9.55 6.14
N GLU A 85 -6.06 9.25 4.85
CA GLU A 85 -4.84 8.67 4.29
C GLU A 85 -4.01 9.65 3.45
N ASP A 86 -2.69 9.43 3.47
CA ASP A 86 -1.75 10.20 2.66
C ASP A 86 -1.62 9.63 1.24
N ALA A 87 -0.87 10.34 0.39
CA ALA A 87 -0.63 9.92 -0.99
C ALA A 87 0.19 8.63 -1.13
N ARG A 88 0.81 8.14 -0.06
CA ARG A 88 1.57 6.88 -0.08
C ARG A 88 0.65 5.68 -0.02
N ALA A 89 -0.55 5.84 0.56
CA ALA A 89 -1.57 4.81 0.59
C ALA A 89 -2.43 4.75 -0.69
N ASP A 90 -2.18 5.62 -1.68
CA ASP A 90 -2.87 5.60 -2.96
C ASP A 90 -2.71 4.27 -3.67
N ARG A 91 -3.83 3.69 -4.12
CA ARG A 91 -3.82 2.42 -4.86
C ARG A 91 -4.68 2.50 -6.11
N TRP A 92 -4.33 1.68 -7.09
CA TRP A 92 -5.15 1.46 -8.28
C TRP A 92 -6.09 0.30 -8.03
N LEU A 93 -7.39 0.56 -7.96
CA LEU A 93 -8.42 -0.47 -7.80
C LEU A 93 -9.12 -0.76 -9.13
N PRO A 94 -9.57 -2.01 -9.36
CA PRO A 94 -10.41 -2.34 -10.51
C PRO A 94 -11.77 -1.65 -10.38
N GLY A 95 -12.41 -1.38 -11.52
CA GLY A 95 -13.74 -0.75 -11.53
C GLY A 95 -14.78 -1.48 -10.69
N SER A 96 -14.73 -2.81 -10.61
CA SER A 96 -15.64 -3.63 -9.81
C SER A 96 -15.56 -3.41 -8.30
N GLU A 97 -14.45 -2.85 -7.80
CA GLU A 97 -14.29 -2.55 -6.36
C GLU A 97 -14.72 -1.13 -6.00
N VAL A 98 -14.91 -0.26 -7.00
CA VAL A 98 -15.26 1.15 -6.79
C VAL A 98 -16.59 1.52 -7.45
N GLU A 99 -17.30 0.56 -8.03
CA GLU A 99 -18.53 0.80 -8.80
C GLU A 99 -19.66 1.37 -7.94
N ASP A 100 -19.75 0.93 -6.68
CA ASP A 100 -20.77 1.39 -5.72
C ASP A 100 -20.30 2.59 -4.87
N CYS A 101 -19.17 3.21 -5.21
CA CYS A 101 -18.62 4.32 -4.44
C CYS A 101 -19.11 5.68 -4.95
N GLU A 102 -19.66 6.51 -4.05
CA GLU A 102 -20.06 7.89 -4.35
C GLU A 102 -18.90 8.72 -4.94
N ALA A 103 -17.67 8.45 -4.49
CA ALA A 103 -16.46 9.10 -5.01
C ALA A 103 -16.25 8.87 -6.52
N LEU A 104 -16.69 7.73 -7.06
CA LEU A 104 -16.63 7.44 -8.49
C LEU A 104 -17.67 8.26 -9.26
N ASP A 105 -18.90 8.37 -8.74
CA ASP A 105 -19.96 9.17 -9.33
C ASP A 105 -19.56 10.65 -9.45
N HIS A 106 -18.94 11.21 -8.40
CA HIS A 106 -18.42 12.57 -8.42
C HIS A 106 -17.29 12.77 -9.43
N PHE A 107 -16.46 11.74 -9.65
CA PHE A 107 -15.33 11.81 -10.59
C PHE A 107 -15.75 11.70 -12.05
N LEU A 108 -16.83 10.97 -12.36
CA LEU A 108 -17.32 10.77 -13.73
C LEU A 108 -18.30 11.86 -14.20
N ARG A 109 -18.67 12.78 -13.31
CA ARG A 109 -19.53 13.93 -13.61
C ARG A 109 -18.80 14.97 -14.45
#